data_AF-F5YRJ9-F1
#
_entry.id   AF-F5YRJ9-F1
#
_cell.length_a   1.000
_cell.length_b   1.000
_cell.length_c   1.000
_cell.angle_alpha   90.00
_cell.angle_beta   90.00
_cell.angle_gamma   90.00
#
_symmetry.space_group_name_H-M   'P 1'
#
loop_
_entity.id
_entity.type
_entity.pdbx_description
1 polymer ?
#
loop_
_entity_poly.entity_id
_entity_poly.type
_entity_poly.pdbx_seq_one_letter_code
_entity_poly.pdbx_strand_id
1 'polypeptide(L)'
;MVDGTIIDTLNINAKDLAAKWKDMIRKAPQLKHYGGLDDSRLIEEGARIYPILARILDRGLDRALLGDFFARMGKDKMAESFPISEVIFAVNLSEQVVIQYIMTDFVLDSTIRMYQAMGVVNKVAEFFLLGCFYLTKGFLEATYTTMSKSDAVSEELLKKYFRDDFFFKKD
;
A
#
# COMPACT_ATOMS: atom_id res chain seq x y z
N MET A 1 10.16 20.88 5.30
CA MET A 1 11.02 19.90 4.60
C MET A 1 11.08 18.67 5.48
N VAL A 2 10.91 17.46 4.93
CA VAL A 2 11.03 16.22 5.71
C VAL A 2 12.51 15.99 6.02
N ASP A 3 12.82 15.48 7.20
CA ASP A 3 14.20 15.20 7.60
C ASP A 3 14.80 14.09 6.70
N GLY A 4 16.02 14.33 6.19
CA GLY A 4 16.72 13.41 5.30
C GLY A 4 16.91 12.01 5.88
N THR A 5 17.05 11.90 7.21
CA THR A 5 17.20 10.62 7.92
C THR A 5 16.00 9.69 7.70
N ILE A 6 14.78 10.26 7.64
CA ILE A 6 13.55 9.49 7.37
C ILE A 6 13.55 9.00 5.92
N ILE A 7 13.92 9.88 4.98
CA ILE A 7 13.97 9.56 3.55
C ILE A 7 15.03 8.49 3.27
N ASP A 8 16.21 8.62 3.86
CA ASP A 8 17.31 7.67 3.71
C ASP A 8 16.93 6.32 4.29
N THR A 9 16.26 6.26 5.45
CA THR A 9 15.80 5.00 6.02
C THR A 9 14.77 4.32 5.12
N LEU A 10 13.80 5.06 4.58
CA LEU A 10 12.78 4.49 3.70
C LEU A 10 13.37 3.95 2.38
N ASN A 11 14.52 4.48 1.93
CA ASN A 11 15.20 4.02 0.72
C ASN A 11 16.22 2.91 1.00
N ILE A 12 17.09 3.10 1.99
CA ILE A 12 18.24 2.21 2.28
C ILE A 12 17.78 1.01 3.11
N ASN A 13 16.92 1.23 4.09
CA ASN A 13 16.50 0.22 5.06
C ASN A 13 15.12 -0.37 4.71
N ALA A 14 14.68 -0.24 3.45
CA ALA A 14 13.38 -0.72 3.00
C ALA A 14 13.15 -2.21 3.32
N LYS A 15 14.20 -3.04 3.22
CA LYS A 15 14.14 -4.47 3.57
C LYS A 15 14.01 -4.72 5.07
N ASP A 16 14.61 -3.89 5.91
CA ASP A 16 14.49 -4.02 7.36
C ASP A 16 13.10 -3.63 7.85
N LEU A 17 12.52 -2.58 7.26
CA LEU A 17 11.11 -2.23 7.47
C LEU A 17 10.19 -3.36 6.98
N ALA A 18 10.49 -3.95 5.82
CA ALA A 18 9.73 -5.08 5.29
C ALA A 18 9.86 -6.34 6.17
N ALA A 19 10.99 -6.55 6.85
CA ALA A 19 11.15 -7.63 7.82
C ALA A 19 10.24 -7.41 9.05
N LYS A 20 10.16 -6.18 9.56
CA LYS A 20 9.20 -5.82 10.62
C LYS A 20 7.75 -6.03 10.16
N TRP A 21 7.44 -5.64 8.93
CA TRP A 21 6.13 -5.85 8.32
C TRP A 21 5.77 -7.33 8.22
N LYS A 22 6.69 -8.15 7.71
CA LYS A 22 6.56 -9.62 7.67
C LYS A 22 6.25 -10.18 9.06
N ASP A 23 6.94 -9.73 10.10
CA ASP A 23 6.66 -10.21 11.46
C ASP A 23 5.26 -9.83 11.94
N MET A 24 4.71 -8.69 11.50
CA MET A 24 3.31 -8.33 11.74
C MET A 24 2.34 -9.23 10.97
N ILE A 25 2.64 -9.52 9.70
CA ILE A 25 1.87 -10.48 8.88
C ILE A 25 1.81 -11.84 9.57
N ARG A 26 2.94 -12.36 10.06
CA ARG A 26 3.01 -13.67 10.75
C ARG A 26 2.18 -13.72 12.03
N LYS A 27 1.92 -12.57 12.66
CA LYS A 27 1.07 -12.45 13.86
C LYS A 27 -0.40 -12.18 13.54
N ALA A 28 -0.77 -12.02 12.28
CA ALA A 28 -2.09 -11.65 11.81
C ALA A 28 -2.84 -12.88 11.22
N PRO A 29 -3.60 -13.65 12.02
CA PRO A 29 -4.26 -14.88 11.56
C PRO A 29 -5.29 -14.67 10.43
N GLN A 30 -5.81 -13.45 10.29
CA GLN A 30 -6.71 -13.04 9.22
C GLN A 30 -6.04 -12.88 7.85
N LEU A 31 -4.70 -12.82 7.78
CA LEU A 31 -3.94 -12.68 6.54
C LEU A 31 -3.47 -14.04 6.03
N LYS A 32 -4.40 -14.92 5.69
CA LYS A 32 -4.12 -16.31 5.34
C LYS A 32 -3.31 -16.45 4.06
N HIS A 33 -3.61 -15.67 3.03
CA HIS A 33 -2.89 -15.74 1.75
C HIS A 33 -1.47 -15.22 1.90
N TYR A 34 -1.28 -14.08 2.59
CA TYR A 34 0.06 -13.60 2.93
C TYR A 34 0.79 -14.56 3.87
N GLY A 35 0.08 -15.16 4.83
CA GLY A 35 0.60 -16.15 5.77
C GLY A 35 1.12 -17.42 5.09
N GLY A 36 0.64 -17.74 3.88
CA GLY A 36 1.12 -18.86 3.07
C GLY A 36 2.37 -18.57 2.22
N LEU A 37 2.78 -17.30 2.09
CA LEU A 37 4.00 -16.93 1.36
C LEU A 37 5.25 -17.24 2.17
N ASP A 38 6.39 -17.47 1.51
CA ASP A 38 7.68 -17.55 2.18
C ASP A 38 8.18 -16.18 2.67
N ASP A 39 9.10 -16.19 3.64
CA ASP A 39 9.63 -14.98 4.28
C ASP A 39 10.35 -14.05 3.29
N SER A 40 11.09 -14.61 2.31
CA SER A 40 11.80 -13.83 1.30
C SER A 40 10.84 -13.07 0.39
N ARG A 41 9.78 -13.73 -0.09
CA ARG A 41 8.74 -13.12 -0.90
C ARG A 41 8.02 -12.02 -0.14
N LEU A 42 7.70 -12.23 1.14
CA LEU A 42 7.11 -11.17 1.97
C LEU A 42 8.04 -9.95 2.06
N ILE A 43 9.32 -10.16 2.36
CA ILE A 43 10.28 -9.04 2.45
C ILE A 43 10.39 -8.30 1.11
N GLU A 44 10.45 -9.02 0.00
CA GLU A 44 10.51 -8.42 -1.34
C GLU A 44 9.24 -7.64 -1.71
N GLU A 45 8.06 -8.16 -1.38
CA GLU A 45 6.80 -7.47 -1.63
C GLU A 45 6.65 -6.22 -0.74
N GLY A 46 6.90 -6.36 0.56
CA GLY A 46 6.80 -5.26 1.52
C GLY A 46 7.77 -4.13 1.21
N ALA A 47 8.98 -4.44 0.76
CA ALA A 47 10.01 -3.42 0.48
C ALA A 47 9.65 -2.46 -0.67
N ARG A 48 8.75 -2.85 -1.59
CA ARG A 48 8.42 -2.05 -2.78
C ARG A 48 7.69 -0.74 -2.48
N ILE A 49 6.97 -0.67 -1.36
CA ILE A 49 6.14 0.49 -1.01
C ILE A 49 6.96 1.67 -0.45
N TYR A 50 8.07 1.39 0.24
CA TYR A 50 8.82 2.40 0.98
C TYR A 50 9.56 3.41 0.08
N PRO A 51 10.17 3.02 -1.05
CA PRO A 51 10.77 4.00 -1.97
C PRO A 51 9.76 4.97 -2.58
N ILE A 52 8.52 4.50 -2.84
CA ILE A 52 7.45 5.37 -3.34
C ILE A 52 7.04 6.37 -2.25
N LEU A 53 6.90 5.91 -1.00
CA LEU A 53 6.64 6.79 0.13
C LEU A 53 7.76 7.83 0.33
N ALA A 54 9.03 7.40 0.28
CA ALA A 54 10.18 8.30 0.38
C ALA A 54 10.12 9.41 -0.66
N ARG A 55 9.84 9.05 -1.92
CA ARG A 55 9.68 10.02 -3.01
C ARG A 55 8.54 11.01 -2.76
N ILE A 56 7.39 10.56 -2.24
CA ILE A 56 6.25 11.42 -1.93
C ILE A 56 6.55 12.36 -0.76
N LEU A 57 7.26 11.88 0.26
CA LEU A 57 7.68 12.70 1.40
C LEU A 57 8.69 13.79 0.99
N ASP A 58 9.60 13.46 0.08
CA ASP A 58 10.61 14.37 -0.46
C ASP A 58 10.01 15.41 -1.41
N ARG A 59 9.27 14.96 -2.43
CA ARG A 59 8.83 15.81 -3.56
C ARG A 59 7.40 16.32 -3.46
N GLY A 60 6.64 15.85 -2.48
CA GLY A 60 5.20 16.11 -2.36
C GLY A 60 4.34 15.07 -3.08
N LEU A 61 3.02 15.18 -2.89
CA LEU A 61 2.03 14.24 -3.41
C LEU A 61 1.94 14.30 -4.94
N ASP A 62 2.36 13.23 -5.60
CA ASP A 62 2.16 12.97 -7.01
C ASP A 62 1.05 11.91 -7.17
N ARG A 63 -0.17 12.38 -7.44
CA ARG A 63 -1.37 11.51 -7.54
C ARG A 63 -1.30 10.55 -8.72
N ALA A 64 -0.63 10.93 -9.82
CA ALA A 64 -0.52 10.08 -11.00
C ALA A 64 0.42 8.90 -10.71
N LEU A 65 1.59 9.18 -10.12
CA LEU A 65 2.53 8.15 -9.69
C LEU A 65 1.89 7.21 -8.65
N LEU A 66 1.26 7.79 -7.63
CA LEU A 66 0.65 7.02 -6.54
C LEU A 66 -0.47 6.12 -7.07
N GLY A 67 -1.33 6.69 -7.92
CA GLY A 67 -2.43 5.97 -8.52
C GLY A 67 -1.96 4.83 -9.42
N ASP A 68 -0.98 5.07 -10.29
CA ASP A 68 -0.41 4.03 -11.15
C ASP A 68 0.19 2.88 -10.34
N PHE A 69 1.00 3.19 -9.31
CA PHE A 69 1.62 2.18 -8.46
C PHE A 69 0.58 1.33 -7.72
N PHE A 70 -0.34 1.95 -7.00
CA PHE A 70 -1.30 1.22 -6.17
C PHE A 70 -2.37 0.52 -7.01
N ALA A 71 -2.84 1.12 -8.11
CA ALA A 71 -3.80 0.46 -8.98
C ALA A 71 -3.18 -0.78 -9.63
N ARG A 72 -1.92 -0.74 -10.08
CA ARG A 72 -1.20 -1.93 -10.57
C ARG A 72 -1.09 -2.99 -9.48
N MET A 73 -0.70 -2.61 -8.26
CA MET A 73 -0.67 -3.54 -7.12
C MET A 73 -2.03 -4.21 -6.90
N GLY A 74 -3.14 -3.46 -6.98
CA GLY A 74 -4.48 -4.02 -6.87
C GLY A 74 -4.81 -5.03 -7.98
N LYS A 75 -4.43 -4.73 -9.23
CA LYS A 75 -4.60 -5.63 -10.38
C LYS A 75 -3.79 -6.92 -10.21
N ASP A 76 -2.53 -6.79 -9.81
CA ASP A 76 -1.62 -7.92 -9.59
C ASP A 76 -2.16 -8.82 -8.47
N LYS A 77 -2.62 -8.24 -7.37
CA LYS A 77 -3.20 -9.01 -6.26
C LYS A 77 -4.52 -9.70 -6.62
N MET A 78 -5.34 -9.11 -7.48
CA MET A 78 -6.50 -9.81 -8.04
C MET A 78 -6.07 -11.02 -8.86
N ALA A 79 -5.07 -10.85 -9.75
CA ALA A 79 -4.55 -11.94 -10.57
C ALA A 79 -3.91 -13.07 -9.74
N GLU A 80 -3.30 -12.74 -8.60
CA GLU A 80 -2.78 -13.68 -7.61
C GLU A 80 -3.87 -14.30 -6.72
N SER A 81 -5.16 -14.00 -6.95
CA SER A 81 -6.31 -14.47 -6.17
C SER A 81 -6.31 -14.04 -4.69
N PHE A 82 -5.65 -12.93 -4.35
CA PHE A 82 -5.70 -12.41 -2.98
C PHE A 82 -7.09 -11.83 -2.65
N PRO A 83 -7.62 -12.05 -1.44
CA PRO A 83 -8.77 -11.31 -0.96
C PRO A 83 -8.40 -9.83 -0.76
N ILE A 84 -9.20 -8.92 -1.32
CA ILE A 84 -8.95 -7.47 -1.20
C ILE A 84 -8.84 -7.00 0.26
N SER A 85 -9.60 -7.62 1.16
CA SER A 85 -9.55 -7.32 2.60
C SER A 85 -8.18 -7.65 3.21
N GLU A 86 -7.55 -8.75 2.79
CA GLU A 86 -6.20 -9.11 3.23
C GLU A 86 -5.18 -8.10 2.67
N VAL A 87 -5.33 -7.69 1.41
CA VAL A 87 -4.42 -6.72 0.78
C VAL A 87 -4.47 -5.36 1.47
N ILE A 88 -5.67 -4.83 1.71
CA ILE A 88 -5.85 -3.54 2.41
C ILE A 88 -5.24 -3.62 3.82
N PHE A 89 -5.50 -4.70 4.55
CA PHE A 89 -4.96 -4.82 5.89
C PHE A 89 -3.43 -4.97 5.88
N ALA A 90 -2.87 -5.74 4.95
CA ALA A 90 -1.43 -5.83 4.77
C ALA A 90 -0.79 -4.45 4.49
N VAL A 91 -1.44 -3.60 3.69
CA VAL A 91 -1.00 -2.21 3.45
C VAL A 91 -1.05 -1.36 4.72
N ASN A 92 -2.11 -1.47 5.52
CA ASN A 92 -2.23 -0.76 6.80
C ASN A 92 -1.15 -1.22 7.83
N LEU A 93 -0.73 -2.49 7.78
CA LEU A 93 0.40 -2.94 8.61
C LEU A 93 1.71 -2.28 8.16
N SER A 94 1.91 -2.06 6.85
CA SER A 94 3.07 -1.29 6.37
C SER A 94 3.05 0.15 6.86
N GLU A 95 1.87 0.79 6.89
CA GLU A 95 1.70 2.11 7.50
C GLU A 95 2.13 2.11 8.97
N GLN A 96 1.66 1.12 9.74
CA GLN A 96 1.98 1.00 11.15
C GLN A 96 3.48 0.82 11.39
N VAL A 97 4.19 0.06 10.54
CA VAL A 97 5.65 -0.07 10.60
C VAL A 97 6.33 1.30 10.45
N VAL A 98 5.89 2.11 9.48
CA VAL A 98 6.49 3.43 9.24
C VAL A 98 6.19 4.39 10.38
N ILE A 99 4.95 4.45 10.84
CA ILE A 99 4.56 5.30 11.97
C ILE A 99 5.35 4.92 13.21
N GLN A 100 5.48 3.62 13.51
CA GLN A 100 6.26 3.15 14.64
C GLN A 100 7.72 3.59 14.53
N TYR A 101 8.34 3.40 13.36
CA TYR A 101 9.72 3.86 13.11
C TYR A 101 9.87 5.37 13.37
N ILE A 102 8.97 6.20 12.83
CA ILE A 102 9.01 7.65 13.05
C ILE A 102 8.87 7.97 14.54
N MET A 103 7.96 7.32 15.25
CA MET A 103 7.71 7.65 16.65
C MET A 103 8.79 7.14 17.60
N THR A 104 9.43 6.00 17.32
CA THR A 104 10.44 5.41 18.22
C THR A 104 11.86 5.84 17.90
N ASP A 105 12.20 5.99 16.62
CA ASP A 105 13.60 6.12 16.21
C ASP A 105 13.95 7.56 15.82
N PHE A 106 12.96 8.39 15.47
CA PHE A 106 13.17 9.78 15.02
C PHE A 106 12.89 10.85 16.09
N VAL A 107 12.00 10.58 17.06
CA VAL A 107 11.47 11.60 18.00
C VAL A 107 12.30 11.77 19.28
N LEU A 108 13.31 10.92 19.51
CA LEU A 108 13.84 10.61 20.85
C LEU A 108 14.28 11.79 21.74
N ASP A 109 14.73 12.93 21.19
CA ASP A 109 15.44 13.94 22.01
C ASP A 109 14.94 15.40 21.87
N SER A 110 13.78 15.69 21.25
CA SER A 110 13.34 17.09 21.07
C SER A 110 11.85 17.28 20.79
N THR A 111 11.24 18.25 21.49
CA THR A 111 9.87 18.73 21.21
C THR A 111 9.71 19.26 19.77
N ILE A 112 10.77 19.85 19.19
CA ILE A 112 10.75 20.30 17.79
C ILE A 112 10.67 19.11 16.85
N ARG A 113 11.43 18.04 17.11
CA ARG A 113 11.37 16.79 16.34
C ARG A 113 10.01 16.12 16.46
N MET A 114 9.36 16.19 17.63
CA MET A 114 7.98 15.72 17.82
C MET A 114 6.99 16.43 16.88
N TYR A 115 7.01 17.77 16.81
CA TYR A 115 6.12 18.50 15.90
C TYR A 115 6.40 18.19 14.42
N GLN A 116 7.66 18.02 14.04
CA GLN A 116 8.04 17.60 12.69
C GLN A 116 7.52 16.19 12.38
N ALA A 117 7.67 15.25 13.32
CA ALA A 117 7.19 13.88 13.20
C ALA A 117 5.67 13.83 13.00
N MET A 118 4.89 14.63 13.72
CA MET A 118 3.44 14.73 13.51
C MET A 118 3.09 15.15 12.07
N GLY A 119 3.82 16.13 11.52
CA GLY A 119 3.65 16.55 10.13
C GLY A 119 3.98 15.44 9.12
N VAL A 120 4.99 14.61 9.41
CA VAL A 120 5.35 13.45 8.57
C VAL A 120 4.30 12.36 8.70
N VAL A 121 3.84 12.03 9.91
CA VAL A 121 2.80 11.01 10.15
C VAL A 121 1.52 11.34 9.38
N ASN A 122 1.10 12.60 9.34
CA ASN A 122 -0.06 13.00 8.53
C ASN A 122 0.13 12.73 7.03
N LYS A 123 1.33 12.98 6.49
CA LYS A 123 1.64 12.69 5.09
C LYS A 123 1.71 11.18 4.81
N VAL A 124 2.23 10.41 5.77
CA VAL A 124 2.23 8.94 5.70
C VAL A 124 0.80 8.42 5.67
N ALA A 125 -0.08 8.91 6.56
CA ALA A 125 -1.48 8.54 6.57
C ALA A 125 -2.20 8.92 5.27
N GLU A 126 -1.96 10.12 4.73
CA GLU A 126 -2.52 10.53 3.43
C GLU A 126 -2.04 9.62 2.29
N PHE A 127 -0.75 9.27 2.26
CA PHE A 127 -0.18 8.35 1.28
C PHE A 127 -0.87 6.99 1.31
N PHE A 128 -1.01 6.37 2.49
CA PHE A 128 -1.60 5.05 2.64
C PHE A 128 -3.11 5.06 2.40
N LEU A 129 -3.82 6.11 2.83
CA LEU A 129 -5.26 6.27 2.56
C LEU A 129 -5.55 6.38 1.05
N LEU A 130 -4.83 7.25 0.34
CA LEU A 130 -4.95 7.37 -1.11
C LEU A 130 -4.47 6.10 -1.82
N GLY A 131 -3.43 5.45 -1.30
CA GLY A 131 -2.94 4.18 -1.79
C GLY A 131 -4.02 3.09 -1.76
N CYS A 132 -4.68 2.90 -0.61
CA CYS A 132 -5.80 1.97 -0.47
C CYS A 132 -6.98 2.29 -1.40
N PHE A 133 -7.28 3.58 -1.62
CA PHE A 133 -8.28 4.00 -2.60
C PHE A 133 -7.93 3.54 -4.03
N TYR A 134 -6.72 3.84 -4.51
CA TYR A 134 -6.29 3.44 -5.86
C TYR A 134 -6.11 1.94 -6.02
N LEU A 135 -5.60 1.26 -4.98
CA LEU A 135 -5.49 -0.19 -4.93
C LEU A 135 -6.84 -0.85 -5.09
N THR A 136 -7.84 -0.37 -4.34
CA THR A 136 -9.21 -0.91 -4.41
C THR A 136 -9.78 -0.73 -5.80
N LYS A 137 -9.60 0.45 -6.43
CA LYS A 137 -10.04 0.66 -7.82
C LYS A 137 -9.37 -0.28 -8.81
N GLY A 138 -8.04 -0.45 -8.71
CA GLY A 138 -7.29 -1.36 -9.58
C GLY A 138 -7.74 -2.81 -9.43
N PHE A 139 -7.97 -3.26 -8.19
CA PHE A 139 -8.49 -4.59 -7.90
C PHE A 139 -9.88 -4.80 -8.52
N LEU A 140 -10.82 -3.87 -8.28
CA LEU A 140 -12.18 -3.94 -8.82
C LEU A 140 -12.21 -3.89 -10.36
N GLU A 141 -11.37 -3.06 -10.99
CA GLU A 141 -11.23 -3.00 -12.45
C GLU A 141 -10.76 -4.35 -13.01
N ALA A 142 -9.77 -4.98 -12.36
CA ALA A 142 -9.29 -6.29 -12.76
C ALA A 142 -10.38 -7.34 -12.58
N THR A 143 -11.10 -7.34 -11.45
CA THR A 143 -12.22 -8.26 -11.19
C THR A 143 -13.28 -8.14 -12.28
N TYR A 144 -13.72 -6.92 -12.60
CA TYR A 144 -14.67 -6.66 -13.67
C TYR A 144 -14.17 -7.20 -15.01
N THR A 145 -12.94 -6.88 -15.39
CA THR A 145 -12.34 -7.31 -16.67
C THR A 145 -12.25 -8.83 -16.79
N THR A 146 -11.95 -9.52 -15.70
CA THR A 146 -11.92 -10.99 -15.69
C THR A 146 -13.32 -11.58 -15.79
N MET A 147 -14.29 -11.03 -15.06
CA MET A 147 -15.66 -11.51 -15.12
C MET A 147 -16.34 -11.20 -16.46
N SER A 148 -16.03 -10.07 -17.10
CA SER A 148 -16.61 -9.67 -18.40
C SER A 148 -16.13 -10.54 -19.56
N LYS A 149 -15.00 -11.24 -19.40
CA LYS A 149 -14.51 -12.23 -20.37
C LYS A 149 -15.15 -13.61 -20.17
N SER A 150 -15.91 -13.80 -19.10
CA SER A 150 -16.62 -15.04 -18.81
C SER A 150 -18.07 -14.92 -19.27
N ASP A 151 -18.52 -15.86 -20.09
CA ASP A 151 -19.94 -15.94 -20.52
C ASP A 151 -20.89 -16.25 -19.34
N ALA A 152 -20.35 -16.54 -18.15
CA ALA A 152 -21.13 -16.87 -16.96
C ALA A 152 -21.83 -15.66 -16.31
N VAL A 153 -21.46 -14.42 -16.64
CA VAL A 153 -22.00 -13.21 -15.99
C VAL A 153 -22.45 -12.20 -17.03
N SER A 154 -23.72 -11.80 -16.98
CA SER A 154 -24.25 -10.82 -17.92
C SER A 154 -23.65 -9.43 -17.69
N GLU A 155 -23.48 -8.67 -18.77
CA GLU A 155 -22.97 -7.30 -18.71
C GLU A 155 -23.85 -6.38 -17.84
N GLU A 156 -25.17 -6.58 -17.86
CA GLU A 156 -26.12 -5.86 -17.01
C GLU A 156 -25.85 -6.11 -15.52
N LEU A 157 -25.57 -7.36 -15.14
CA LEU A 157 -25.24 -7.72 -13.77
C LEU A 157 -23.90 -7.12 -13.35
N LEU A 158 -22.91 -7.13 -14.24
CA LEU A 158 -21.61 -6.50 -13.98
C LEU A 158 -21.76 -5.00 -13.76
N LYS A 159 -22.49 -4.28 -14.62
CA LYS A 159 -22.74 -2.83 -14.47
C LYS A 159 -23.54 -2.49 -13.22
N LYS A 160 -24.40 -3.39 -12.74
CA LYS A 160 -25.16 -3.22 -11.50
C LYS A 160 -24.25 -3.20 -10.27
N TYR A 161 -23.25 -4.09 -10.20
CA TYR A 161 -22.39 -4.25 -9.03
C TYR A 161 -21.06 -3.50 -9.13
N PHE A 162 -20.58 -3.26 -10.34
CA PHE A 162 -19.40 -2.46 -10.61
C PHE A 162 -19.81 -1.18 -11.34
N ARG A 163 -20.00 -0.10 -10.57
CA ARG A 163 -20.30 1.21 -11.13
C ARG A 163 -19.06 1.79 -11.83
N ASP A 164 -19.28 2.57 -12.88
CA ASP A 164 -18.27 3.05 -13.85
C ASP A 164 -17.27 4.10 -13.30
N ASP A 165 -16.54 3.69 -12.27
CA ASP A 165 -15.53 4.49 -11.55
C ASP A 165 -14.14 3.80 -11.54
N PHE A 166 -13.87 2.97 -12.55
CA PHE A 166 -12.60 2.27 -12.71
C PHE A 166 -11.44 3.23 -12.99
N PHE A 167 -10.23 2.82 -12.57
CA PHE A 167 -9.07 3.70 -12.54
C PHE A 167 -8.49 3.96 -13.94
N PHE A 168 -8.46 2.94 -14.81
CA PHE A 168 -8.16 3.13 -16.23
C PHE A 168 -9.40 2.83 -17.06
N LYS A 169 -10.09 3.87 -17.51
CA LYS A 169 -10.98 3.72 -18.66
C LYS A 169 -10.08 3.52 -19.88
N LYS A 170 -10.23 2.39 -20.58
CA LYS A 170 -9.76 2.32 -21.96
C LYS A 170 -10.71 3.18 -22.78
N ASP A 171 -10.21 4.26 -23.33
CA ASP A 171 -10.84 4.94 -24.47
C ASP A 171 -10.91 3.99 -25.68
#